data_AF-A0A920AMW9-F1
#
_entry.id   AF-A0A920AMW9-F1
#
_cell.length_a   1.000
_cell.length_b   1.000
_cell.length_c   1.000
_cell.angle_alpha   90.00
_cell.angle_beta   90.00
_cell.angle_gamma   90.00
#
_symmetry.space_group_name_H-M   'P 1'
#
loop_
_entity.id
_entity.type
_entity.pdbx_description
1 polymer ?
#
loop_
_entity_poly.entity_id
_entity_poly.type
_entity_poly.pdbx_seq_one_letter_code
_entity_poly.pdbx_strand_id
1 'polypeptide(L)'
;MNTSIKNLLKQTKPCLLLFLNRVKQQIHLSSLKFAKKTGNPLSLAICNVANSSICRESDFTLLTNAGPEIGVASTKAFVTQLSALNLLLLTLMKVHNRLPGSRKRITKALLELPGHLEKTLKQADVYKKVAKKFFKKTGPFFGGVFFSQMQEKGENFFKKT
;
A
#
# COMPACT_ATOMS: atom_id res chain seq x y z
N MET A 1 29.52 -10.76 17.74
CA MET A 1 28.18 -10.13 17.84
C MET A 1 27.76 -10.19 19.31
N ASN A 2 27.68 -9.03 19.97
CA ASN A 2 27.76 -8.88 21.43
C ASN A 2 26.52 -9.46 22.18
N THR A 3 26.76 -10.10 23.33
CA THR A 3 25.77 -10.89 24.10
C THR A 3 24.57 -10.07 24.58
N SER A 4 24.74 -8.76 24.80
CA SER A 4 23.64 -7.83 25.17
C SER A 4 22.59 -7.65 24.08
N ILE A 5 22.96 -7.70 22.78
CA ILE A 5 21.99 -7.55 21.68
C ILE A 5 21.09 -8.79 21.59
N LYS A 6 21.66 -9.99 21.81
CA LYS A 6 20.88 -11.25 21.82
C LYS A 6 19.81 -11.26 22.91
N ASN A 7 20.09 -10.69 24.08
CA ASN A 7 19.12 -10.62 25.18
C ASN A 7 18.01 -9.58 24.92
N LEU A 8 18.32 -8.47 24.27
CA LEU A 8 17.31 -7.47 23.87
C LEU A 8 16.30 -8.04 22.83
N LEU A 9 16.79 -8.92 21.94
CA LEU A 9 15.98 -9.52 20.90
C LEU A 9 15.05 -10.65 21.41
N LYS A 10 15.41 -11.32 22.53
CA LYS A 10 14.58 -12.34 23.18
C LYS A 10 13.40 -11.78 24.00
N GLN A 11 13.43 -10.49 24.35
CA GLN A 11 12.35 -9.81 25.08
C GLN A 11 11.27 -9.20 24.16
N THR A 12 11.21 -9.62 22.90
CA THR A 12 10.30 -9.01 21.94
C THR A 12 8.87 -9.50 22.18
N LYS A 13 8.02 -8.57 22.65
CA LYS A 13 6.55 -8.69 22.58
C LYS A 13 6.14 -9.13 21.17
N PRO A 14 5.02 -9.86 20.98
CA PRO A 14 4.61 -10.31 19.66
C PRO A 14 4.56 -9.12 18.70
N CYS A 15 5.52 -9.06 17.79
CA CYS A 15 5.72 -7.97 16.87
C CYS A 15 5.27 -8.44 15.48
N LEU A 16 4.31 -7.74 14.88
CA LEU A 16 3.85 -8.04 13.54
C LEU A 16 4.72 -7.24 12.54
N LEU A 17 5.51 -7.95 11.74
CA LEU A 17 6.30 -7.31 10.68
C LEU A 17 5.46 -7.20 9.41
N LEU A 18 5.15 -5.97 8.99
CA LEU A 18 4.32 -5.70 7.82
C LEU A 18 5.16 -5.29 6.61
N PHE A 19 4.97 -5.98 5.49
CA PHE A 19 5.58 -5.62 4.21
C PHE A 19 4.52 -5.18 3.19
N LEU A 20 4.61 -3.95 2.71
CA LEU A 20 3.78 -3.45 1.60
C LEU A 20 4.58 -3.55 0.32
N ASN A 21 4.20 -4.45 -0.58
CA ASN A 21 4.98 -4.67 -1.78
C ASN A 21 4.19 -4.51 -3.09
N ARG A 22 4.82 -3.79 -4.03
CA ARG A 22 4.33 -3.51 -5.39
C ARG A 22 4.92 -4.49 -6.40
N VAL A 23 6.24 -4.73 -6.36
CA VAL A 23 7.01 -5.62 -7.25
C VAL A 23 8.13 -6.29 -6.44
N LYS A 24 8.68 -7.45 -6.85
CA LYS A 24 9.81 -8.10 -6.16
C LYS A 24 10.90 -7.09 -5.75
N GLN A 25 11.05 -6.86 -4.45
CA GLN A 25 12.09 -5.98 -3.88
C GLN A 25 12.95 -6.80 -2.92
N GLN A 26 14.26 -6.82 -3.17
CA GLN A 26 15.20 -7.64 -2.40
C GLN A 26 15.42 -7.14 -0.97
N ILE A 27 15.30 -5.83 -0.73
CA ILE A 27 15.54 -5.19 0.58
C ILE A 27 14.61 -5.77 1.65
N HIS A 28 13.32 -5.93 1.34
CA HIS A 28 12.33 -6.49 2.26
C HIS A 28 12.65 -7.95 2.65
N LEU A 29 13.17 -8.75 1.71
CA LEU A 29 13.54 -10.14 1.97
C LEU A 29 14.74 -10.24 2.92
N SER A 30 15.74 -9.39 2.74
CA SER A 30 16.90 -9.33 3.65
C SER A 30 16.49 -8.93 5.06
N SER A 31 15.58 -7.95 5.21
CA SER A 31 15.02 -7.57 6.51
C SER A 31 14.23 -8.69 7.17
N LEU A 32 13.40 -9.42 6.41
CA LEU A 32 12.68 -10.58 6.93
C LEU A 32 13.63 -11.69 7.41
N LYS A 33 14.64 -12.03 6.61
CA LYS A 33 15.66 -13.02 6.98
C LYS A 33 16.45 -12.61 8.22
N PHE A 34 16.75 -11.32 8.36
CA PHE A 34 17.39 -10.81 9.57
C PHE A 34 16.47 -10.92 10.79
N ALA A 35 15.20 -10.51 10.65
CA ALA A 35 14.21 -10.57 11.73
C ALA A 35 13.96 -12.01 12.22
N LYS A 36 13.92 -13.00 11.31
CA LYS A 36 13.81 -14.41 11.69
C LYS A 36 14.98 -14.90 12.52
N LYS A 37 16.20 -14.43 12.24
CA LYS A 37 17.42 -14.79 13.00
C LYS A 37 17.46 -14.18 14.40
N THR A 38 16.74 -13.08 14.64
CA THR A 38 16.84 -12.30 15.87
C THR A 38 15.77 -12.64 16.89
N GLY A 39 14.55 -12.99 16.48
CA GLY A 39 13.47 -13.32 17.43
C GLY A 39 12.25 -13.99 16.83
N ASN A 40 12.32 -14.41 15.56
CA ASN A 40 11.22 -15.02 14.80
C ASN A 40 9.85 -14.33 14.99
N PRO A 41 9.74 -13.01 14.72
CA PRO A 41 8.48 -12.30 14.82
C PRO A 41 7.48 -12.81 13.80
N LEU A 42 6.19 -12.71 14.13
CA LEU A 42 5.12 -13.03 13.20
C LEU A 42 5.15 -12.04 12.03
N SER A 43 5.12 -12.55 10.81
CA SER A 43 5.28 -11.76 9.59
C SER A 43 4.04 -11.80 8.70
N LEU A 44 3.61 -10.65 8.21
CA LEU A 44 2.51 -10.49 7.27
C LEU A 44 2.98 -9.69 6.05
N ALA A 45 2.90 -10.32 4.87
CA ALA A 45 3.15 -9.65 3.60
C ALA A 45 1.84 -9.25 2.92
N ILE A 46 1.71 -7.96 2.61
CA ILE A 46 0.66 -7.42 1.73
C ILE A 46 1.27 -7.27 0.33
N CYS A 47 0.95 -8.19 -0.57
CA CYS A 47 1.50 -8.23 -1.93
C CYS A 47 0.38 -8.09 -2.96
N ASN A 48 0.66 -7.49 -4.11
CA ASN A 48 -0.24 -7.61 -5.27
C ASN A 48 -0.08 -8.96 -6.00
N VAL A 49 1.14 -9.50 -6.05
CA VAL A 49 1.48 -10.73 -6.77
C VAL A 49 1.86 -11.86 -5.80
N ALA A 50 1.15 -12.99 -5.90
CA ALA A 50 1.33 -14.16 -5.03
C ALA A 50 2.73 -14.79 -5.11
N ASN A 51 3.32 -14.86 -6.32
CA ASN A 51 4.59 -15.56 -6.56
C ASN A 51 5.85 -14.76 -6.16
N SER A 52 5.71 -13.75 -5.30
CA SER A 52 6.85 -12.98 -4.81
C SER A 52 7.58 -13.71 -3.68
N SER A 53 8.90 -13.55 -3.59
CA SER A 53 9.71 -14.22 -2.56
C SER A 53 9.29 -13.81 -1.14
N ILE A 54 8.88 -12.55 -0.93
CA ILE A 54 8.43 -12.07 0.38
C ILE A 54 7.14 -12.76 0.83
N CYS A 55 6.21 -13.00 -0.10
CA CYS A 55 4.96 -13.69 0.19
C CYS A 55 5.20 -15.18 0.55
N ARG A 56 6.17 -15.85 -0.08
CA ARG A 56 6.52 -17.25 0.29
C ARG A 56 7.26 -17.37 1.62
N GLU A 57 7.98 -16.34 2.02
CA GLU A 57 8.84 -16.36 3.20
C GLU A 57 8.13 -15.81 4.44
N SER A 58 7.00 -15.12 4.28
CA SER A 58 6.21 -14.57 5.39
C SER A 58 5.20 -15.60 5.93
N ASP A 59 4.84 -15.51 7.21
CA ASP A 59 3.91 -16.45 7.86
C ASP A 59 2.48 -16.29 7.36
N PHE A 60 2.08 -15.03 7.10
CA PHE A 60 0.80 -14.69 6.52
C PHE A 60 0.96 -13.84 5.27
N THR A 61 -0.01 -13.98 4.37
CA THR A 61 -0.08 -13.17 3.15
C THR A 61 -1.48 -12.62 2.94
N LEU A 62 -1.55 -11.36 2.52
CA LEU A 62 -2.77 -10.70 2.10
C LEU A 62 -2.57 -10.19 0.68
N LEU A 63 -3.29 -10.78 -0.27
CA LEU A 63 -3.20 -10.40 -1.67
C LEU A 63 -4.15 -9.24 -1.96
N THR A 64 -3.63 -8.16 -2.55
CA THR A 64 -4.44 -6.98 -2.87
C THR A 64 -5.24 -7.11 -4.16
N ASN A 65 -4.89 -8.07 -5.03
CA ASN A 65 -5.55 -8.37 -6.30
C ASN A 65 -5.84 -7.12 -7.17
N ALA A 66 -4.91 -6.17 -7.19
CA ALA A 66 -5.03 -4.94 -7.98
C ALA A 66 -4.89 -5.16 -9.50
N GLY A 67 -4.63 -6.41 -9.92
CA GLY A 67 -4.36 -6.80 -11.30
C GLY A 67 -2.93 -6.49 -11.76
N PRO A 68 -2.58 -6.82 -13.01
CA PRO A 68 -1.24 -6.55 -13.55
C PRO A 68 -0.97 -5.05 -13.61
N GLU A 69 0.19 -4.64 -13.11
CA GLU A 69 0.59 -3.24 -13.11
C GLU A 69 1.27 -2.88 -14.44
N ILE A 70 0.44 -2.66 -15.45
CA ILE A 70 0.90 -2.30 -16.81
C ILE A 70 1.37 -0.82 -16.87
N GLY A 71 1.11 -0.03 -15.82
CA GLY A 71 1.48 1.38 -15.74
C GLY A 71 2.52 1.69 -14.65
N VAL A 72 3.48 2.55 -14.98
CA VAL A 72 4.60 2.98 -14.09
C VAL A 72 4.14 3.67 -12.78
N ALA A 73 2.92 4.20 -12.71
CA ALA A 73 2.41 4.97 -11.56
C ALA A 73 1.61 4.09 -10.61
N SER A 74 1.87 4.25 -9.32
CA SER A 74 1.47 3.34 -8.24
C SER A 74 0.03 3.48 -7.77
N THR A 75 -0.84 4.20 -8.47
CA THR A 75 -2.14 4.62 -7.93
C THR A 75 -3.05 3.44 -7.60
N LYS A 76 -3.11 2.40 -8.45
CA LYS A 76 -3.89 1.18 -8.19
C LYS A 76 -3.34 0.37 -7.00
N ALA A 77 -2.02 0.18 -6.98
CA ALA A 77 -1.34 -0.54 -5.90
C ALA A 77 -1.51 0.19 -4.56
N PHE A 78 -1.42 1.51 -4.56
CA PHE A 78 -1.53 2.33 -3.36
C PHE A 78 -2.93 2.27 -2.75
N VAL A 79 -3.98 2.46 -3.56
CA VAL A 79 -5.37 2.42 -3.07
C VAL A 79 -5.73 1.02 -2.57
N THR A 80 -5.31 -0.02 -3.28
CA THR A 80 -5.57 -1.41 -2.87
C THR A 80 -4.77 -1.82 -1.63
N GLN A 81 -3.53 -1.37 -1.48
CA GLN A 81 -2.73 -1.53 -0.26
C GLN A 81 -3.38 -0.82 0.95
N LEU A 82 -3.87 0.41 0.77
CA LEU A 82 -4.58 1.12 1.83
C LEU A 82 -5.89 0.42 2.21
N SER A 83 -6.59 -0.13 1.23
CA SER A 83 -7.81 -0.93 1.47
C SER A 83 -7.49 -2.20 2.27
N ALA A 84 -6.42 -2.91 1.89
CA ALA A 84 -5.89 -4.07 2.60
C ALA A 84 -5.52 -3.75 4.07
N LEU A 85 -4.86 -2.61 4.32
CA LEU A 85 -4.56 -2.15 5.67
C LEU A 85 -5.81 -1.89 6.51
N ASN A 86 -6.85 -1.30 5.92
CA ASN A 86 -8.12 -1.09 6.61
C ASN A 86 -8.85 -2.41 6.93
N LEU A 87 -8.76 -3.42 6.06
CA LEU A 87 -9.29 -4.76 6.33
C LEU A 87 -8.54 -5.45 7.49
N LEU A 88 -7.21 -5.32 7.52
CA LEU A 88 -6.40 -5.80 8.65
C LEU A 88 -6.81 -5.09 9.94
N LEU A 89 -6.96 -3.76 9.91
CA LEU A 89 -7.39 -2.97 11.06
C LEU A 89 -8.78 -3.41 11.56
N LEU A 90 -9.76 -3.57 10.66
CA LEU A 90 -11.10 -4.05 11.00
C LEU A 90 -11.06 -5.44 11.66
N THR A 91 -10.19 -6.32 11.17
CA THR A 91 -10.00 -7.67 11.72
C THR A 91 -9.45 -7.60 13.14
N LEU A 92 -8.40 -6.80 13.37
CA LEU A 92 -7.84 -6.59 14.71
C LEU A 92 -8.87 -5.98 15.68
N MET A 93 -9.62 -4.97 15.23
CA MET A 93 -10.68 -4.36 16.03
C MET A 93 -11.78 -5.36 16.40
N LYS A 94 -12.13 -6.28 15.48
CA LYS A 94 -13.12 -7.33 15.72
C LYS A 94 -12.60 -8.36 16.71
N VAL A 95 -11.37 -8.86 16.54
CA VAL A 95 -10.75 -9.86 17.43
C VAL A 95 -10.63 -9.33 18.86
N HIS A 96 -10.25 -8.07 19.03
CA HIS A 96 -10.15 -7.45 20.36
C HIS A 96 -11.48 -6.87 20.87
N ASN A 97 -12.57 -7.04 20.11
CA ASN A 97 -13.90 -6.50 20.37
C ASN A 97 -13.92 -4.99 20.72
N ARG A 98 -13.09 -4.19 20.03
CA ARG A 98 -12.96 -2.74 20.29
C ARG A 98 -13.70 -1.89 19.24
N LEU A 99 -14.02 -0.66 19.64
CA LEU A 99 -14.44 0.44 18.75
C LEU A 99 -15.54 0.06 17.73
N PRO A 100 -16.70 -0.48 18.16
CA PRO A 100 -17.75 -0.95 17.25
C PRO A 100 -18.31 0.16 16.33
N GLY A 101 -18.39 1.40 16.82
CA GLY A 101 -18.80 2.55 15.99
C GLY A 101 -17.82 2.83 14.85
N SER A 102 -16.51 2.88 15.16
CA SER A 102 -15.47 3.06 14.15
C SER A 102 -15.42 1.89 13.15
N ARG A 103 -15.65 0.65 13.61
CA ARG A 103 -15.75 -0.52 12.72
C ARG A 103 -16.84 -0.30 11.66
N LYS A 104 -18.06 0.05 12.09
CA LYS A 104 -19.17 0.33 11.16
C LYS A 104 -18.82 1.45 10.17
N ARG A 105 -18.19 2.53 10.64
CA ARG A 105 -17.80 3.66 9.77
C ARG A 105 -16.77 3.26 8.71
N ILE A 106 -15.72 2.53 9.12
CA ILE A 106 -14.65 2.09 8.21
C ILE A 106 -15.20 1.09 7.19
N THR A 107 -16.04 0.14 7.63
CA THR A 107 -16.71 -0.81 6.73
C THR A 107 -17.57 -0.09 5.68
N LYS A 108 -18.38 0.88 6.11
CA LYS A 108 -19.18 1.69 5.18
C LYS A 108 -18.30 2.45 4.18
N ALA A 109 -17.24 3.11 4.65
CA ALA A 109 -16.31 3.84 3.78
C ALA A 109 -15.63 2.94 2.74
N LEU A 110 -15.24 1.71 3.12
CA LEU A 110 -14.66 0.73 2.19
C LEU A 110 -15.67 0.28 1.13
N LEU A 111 -16.93 0.10 1.48
CA LEU A 111 -18.00 -0.27 0.54
C LEU A 111 -18.30 0.86 -0.47
N GLU A 112 -18.22 2.11 -0.03
CA GLU A 112 -18.47 3.28 -0.87
C GLU A 112 -17.25 3.68 -1.74
N LEU A 113 -16.05 3.22 -1.37
CA LEU A 113 -14.79 3.59 -2.02
C LEU A 113 -14.77 3.37 -3.55
N PRO A 114 -15.26 2.23 -4.11
CA PRO A 114 -15.29 2.03 -5.56
C PRO A 114 -16.14 3.08 -6.28
N GLY A 115 -17.30 3.44 -5.72
CA GLY A 115 -18.20 4.44 -6.30
C GLY A 115 -17.60 5.85 -6.27
N HIS A 116 -16.88 6.21 -5.20
CA HIS A 116 -16.11 7.46 -5.16
C HIS A 116 -15.01 7.48 -6.22
N LEU A 117 -14.27 6.38 -6.37
CA LEU A 117 -13.20 6.27 -7.36
C LEU A 117 -13.75 6.44 -8.78
N GLU A 118 -14.89 5.83 -9.10
CA GLU A 118 -15.55 5.96 -10.40
C GLU A 118 -15.97 7.41 -10.68
N LYS A 119 -16.58 8.09 -9.70
CA LYS A 119 -16.97 9.51 -9.82
C LYS A 119 -15.76 10.40 -10.07
N THR A 120 -14.66 10.18 -9.34
CA THR A 120 -13.41 10.93 -9.54
C THR A 120 -12.84 10.67 -10.93
N LEU A 121 -12.82 9.43 -11.41
CA LEU A 121 -12.30 9.11 -12.74
C LEU A 121 -13.13 9.74 -13.87
N LYS A 122 -14.46 9.88 -13.70
CA LYS A 122 -15.32 10.61 -14.66
C LYS A 122 -14.97 12.09 -14.80
N GLN A 123 -14.28 12.68 -13.81
CA GLN A 123 -13.83 14.07 -13.84
C GLN A 123 -12.43 14.24 -14.46
N ALA A 124 -11.86 13.19 -15.07
CA ALA A 124 -10.51 13.19 -15.64
C ALA A 124 -10.24 14.38 -16.58
N ASP A 125 -11.21 14.78 -17.41
CA ASP A 125 -11.04 15.90 -18.34
C ASP A 125 -10.91 17.26 -17.65
N VAL A 126 -11.60 17.44 -16.52
CA VAL A 126 -11.46 18.65 -15.69
C VAL A 126 -10.05 18.70 -15.11
N TYR A 127 -9.56 17.58 -14.56
CA TYR A 127 -8.20 17.50 -14.05
C TYR A 127 -7.16 17.73 -15.14
N LYS A 128 -7.38 17.23 -16.36
CA LYS A 128 -6.50 17.48 -17.51
C LYS A 128 -6.45 18.96 -17.88
N LYS A 129 -7.59 19.65 -17.90
CA LYS A 129 -7.65 21.10 -18.17
C LYS A 129 -6.92 21.91 -17.10
N VAL A 130 -7.10 21.55 -15.83
CA VAL A 130 -6.40 22.18 -14.71
C VAL A 130 -4.90 21.92 -14.79
N ALA A 131 -4.48 20.67 -15.02
CA ALA A 131 -3.08 20.30 -15.17
C ALA A 131 -2.37 21.06 -16.31
N LYS A 132 -3.04 21.25 -17.46
CA LYS A 132 -2.51 22.08 -18.56
C LYS A 132 -2.28 23.54 -18.17
N LYS A 133 -3.12 24.11 -17.30
CA LYS A 133 -2.92 25.48 -16.79
C LYS A 133 -1.69 25.57 -15.88
N PHE A 134 -1.42 24.53 -15.10
CA PHE A 134 -0.23 24.46 -14.23
C PHE A 134 1.05 24.13 -14.99
N PHE A 135 1.02 23.28 -16.03
CA PHE A 135 2.20 22.95 -16.84
C PHE A 135 2.80 24.17 -17.55
N LYS A 136 1.99 25.19 -17.88
CA LYS A 136 2.45 26.44 -18.50
C LYS A 136 3.16 27.40 -17.55
N LYS A 137 3.13 27.15 -16.23
CA LYS A 137 3.84 27.98 -15.23
C LYS A 137 5.06 27.22 -14.74
N THR A 138 6.22 27.52 -15.31
CA THR A 138 7.54 27.09 -14.82
C THR A 138 7.88 27.84 -13.53
N GLY A 139 7.50 27.27 -12.39
CA GLY A 139 7.95 27.67 -11.06
C GLY A 139 8.06 26.43 -10.16
N PRO A 140 8.86 26.46 -9.08
CA PRO A 140 9.05 25.30 -8.22
C PRO A 140 7.77 25.05 -7.43
N PHE A 141 6.90 24.19 -7.96
CA PHE A 141 5.67 23.82 -7.28
C PHE A 141 5.94 22.71 -6.26
N PHE A 142 6.12 23.10 -5.00
CA PHE A 142 6.06 22.20 -3.85
C PHE A 142 4.59 21.86 -3.58
N GLY A 143 4.13 20.69 -4.03
CA GLY A 143 2.71 20.33 -3.88
C GLY A 143 2.36 18.90 -4.30
N GLY A 144 2.91 17.92 -3.57
CA GLY A 144 2.36 16.57 -3.48
C GLY A 144 2.73 15.61 -4.62
N VAL A 145 3.17 14.42 -4.21
CA VAL A 145 3.52 13.25 -5.06
C VAL A 145 2.45 12.89 -6.10
N PHE A 146 1.21 13.34 -5.91
CA PHE A 146 0.08 13.10 -6.82
C PHE A 146 0.12 13.90 -8.14
N PHE A 147 0.62 15.15 -8.15
CA PHE A 147 0.53 15.99 -9.35
C PHE A 147 1.60 15.60 -10.40
N SER A 148 2.81 15.30 -9.94
CA SER A 148 3.92 14.87 -10.81
C SER A 148 3.63 13.54 -11.52
N GLN A 149 2.97 12.59 -10.82
CA GLN A 149 2.54 11.30 -11.40
C GLN A 149 1.40 11.46 -12.45
N MET A 150 0.58 12.51 -12.34
CA MET A 150 -0.48 12.82 -13.30
C MET A 150 0.08 13.52 -14.56
N GLN A 151 1.12 14.36 -14.40
CA GLN A 151 1.74 15.12 -15.48
C GLN A 151 2.44 14.22 -16.51
N GLU A 152 3.16 13.19 -16.06
CA GLU A 152 3.85 12.24 -16.94
C GLU A 152 2.87 11.34 -17.73
N LYS A 153 1.61 11.24 -17.31
CA LYS A 153 0.65 10.22 -17.79
C LYS A 153 -0.55 10.76 -18.56
N GLY A 154 -0.83 12.05 -18.47
CA GLY A 154 -1.91 12.69 -19.23
C GLY A 154 -1.75 12.60 -20.75
N GLU A 155 -0.56 12.29 -21.26
CA GLU A 155 -0.30 12.16 -22.70
C GLU A 155 -0.42 10.72 -23.23
N ASN A 156 -0.06 9.71 -22.43
CA ASN A 156 -0.06 8.31 -22.86
C ASN A 156 -1.35 7.54 -22.52
N PHE A 157 -2.13 7.98 -21.52
CA PHE A 157 -3.39 7.30 -21.17
C PHE A 157 -4.52 7.57 -22.17
N PHE A 158 -4.52 8.72 -22.85
CA PHE A 158 -5.56 9.13 -23.80
C PHE A 158 -5.34 8.66 -25.24
N LYS A 159 -4.25 7.93 -25.52
CA LYS A 159 -3.96 7.37 -26.85
C LYS A 159 -4.37 5.90 -27.00
N LYS A 160 -4.90 5.25 -25.95
CA LYS A 160 -5.18 3.80 -25.94
C LYS A 160 -6.58 3.40 -25.47
N THR A 161 -7.50 4.35 -25.40
CA THR A 161 -8.95 4.15 -25.30
C THR A 161 -9.58 4.93 -26.43
#